data_AF-A0A959HDQ4-F1
#
_entry.id   AF-A0A959HDQ4-F1
#
_cell.length_a   1.000
_cell.length_b   1.000
_cell.length_c   1.000
_cell.angle_alpha   90.00
_cell.angle_beta   90.00
_cell.angle_gamma   90.00
#
_symmetry.space_group_name_H-M   'P 1'
#
loop_
_entity.id
_entity.type
_entity.pdbx_description
1 polymer ?
#
loop_
_entity_poly.entity_id
_entity_poly.type
_entity_poly.pdbx_seq_one_letter_code
_entity_poly.pdbx_strand_id
1 'polypeptide(L)'
;SEVPLWQWGGRWKRVIVPVVMAVVAVHLLIPLRHHLFPGDVAWTEEGHRYSWRMMLRSKQGYGAFIVRDKDTGKEMEEDPLDWLNEDQLRKLYTRPDMILQFAHHLRDVYREKGKRVAVFADIRVRLNFREFSTYIDPEADLAAADWHFFRHSDWILPENK
;
A
#
# COMPACT_ATOMS: atom_id res chain seq x y z
N SER A 1 24.00 -31.03 32.66
CA SER A 1 22.82 -30.39 33.28
C SER A 1 22.71 -28.99 32.71
N GLU A 2 21.66 -28.70 31.97
CA GLU A 2 21.41 -27.33 31.50
C GLU A 2 21.10 -26.46 32.71
N VAL A 3 21.92 -25.42 32.92
CA VAL A 3 21.72 -24.51 34.04
C VAL A 3 20.45 -23.72 33.77
N PRO A 4 19.47 -23.75 34.68
CA PRO A 4 18.19 -23.11 34.42
C PRO A 4 18.32 -21.59 34.29
N LEU A 5 17.56 -21.00 33.36
CA LEU A 5 17.67 -19.59 32.94
C LEU A 5 17.55 -18.59 34.09
N TRP A 6 16.90 -18.93 35.21
CA TRP A 6 16.77 -18.06 36.38
C TRP A 6 18.04 -17.95 37.24
N GLN A 7 19.04 -18.80 37.02
CA GLN A 7 20.35 -18.75 37.70
C GLN A 7 21.39 -17.90 36.94
N TRP A 8 21.06 -17.38 35.75
CA TRP A 8 21.93 -16.45 35.03
C TRP A 8 22.00 -15.11 35.78
N GLY A 9 23.19 -14.76 36.29
CA GLY A 9 23.41 -13.61 37.18
C GLY A 9 23.00 -12.24 36.62
N GLY A 10 22.91 -11.23 37.50
CA GLY A 10 22.33 -9.89 37.25
C GLY A 10 22.89 -9.09 36.06
N ARG A 11 24.02 -9.50 35.46
CA ARG A 11 24.58 -8.90 34.25
C ARG A 11 23.70 -9.13 33.02
N TRP A 12 23.10 -10.32 32.88
CA TRP A 12 22.22 -10.63 31.75
C TRP A 12 20.87 -9.92 31.86
N LYS A 13 20.36 -9.71 33.09
CA LYS A 13 19.14 -8.92 33.33
C LYS A 13 19.23 -7.50 32.77
N ARG A 14 20.40 -6.85 32.85
CA ARG A 14 20.64 -5.50 32.30
C ARG A 14 20.58 -5.42 30.77
N VAL A 15 20.67 -6.56 30.07
CA VAL A 15 20.56 -6.65 28.61
C VAL A 15 19.21 -7.20 28.19
N ILE A 16 18.73 -8.25 28.85
CA ILE A 16 17.46 -8.92 28.51
C ILE A 16 16.28 -7.97 28.73
N VAL A 17 16.24 -7.25 29.85
CA VAL A 17 15.12 -6.34 30.16
C VAL A 17 14.94 -5.25 29.09
N PRO A 18 15.95 -4.45 28.71
CA PRO A 18 15.75 -3.43 27.68
C PRO A 18 15.41 -4.03 26.32
N VAL A 19 15.96 -5.19 25.96
CA VAL A 19 15.60 -5.88 24.71
C VAL A 19 14.13 -6.29 24.72
N VAL A 20 13.64 -6.91 25.81
CA VAL A 20 12.23 -7.28 25.94
C VAL A 20 11.34 -6.03 25.93
N MET A 21 11.73 -4.95 26.63
CA MET A 21 10.99 -3.68 26.61
C MET A 21 10.92 -3.09 25.20
N ALA A 22 12.01 -3.12 24.43
CA ALA A 22 12.02 -2.66 23.05
C ALA A 22 11.09 -3.51 22.18
N VAL A 23 11.10 -4.84 22.33
CA VAL A 23 10.21 -5.75 21.61
C VAL A 23 8.74 -5.44 21.94
N VAL A 24 8.40 -5.27 23.22
CA VAL A 24 7.03 -4.92 23.65
C VAL A 24 6.62 -3.57 23.08
N ALA A 25 7.50 -2.56 23.14
CA ALA A 25 7.24 -1.25 22.56
C ALA A 25 6.96 -1.35 21.05
N VAL A 26 7.75 -2.12 20.30
CA VAL A 26 7.51 -2.36 18.86
C VAL A 26 6.15 -3.01 18.61
N HIS A 27 5.77 -4.02 19.37
CA HIS A 27 4.47 -4.71 19.22
C HIS A 27 3.26 -3.83 19.57
N LEU A 28 3.44 -2.81 20.41
CA LEU A 28 2.40 -1.83 20.72
C LEU A 28 2.37 -0.69 19.69
N LEU A 29 3.53 -0.18 19.29
CA LEU A 29 3.63 0.97 18.39
C LEU A 29 3.24 0.61 16.94
N ILE A 30 3.59 -0.59 16.46
CA ILE A 30 3.25 -1.00 15.07
C ILE A 30 1.73 -0.97 14.82
N PRO A 31 0.87 -1.55 15.68
CA PRO A 31 -0.57 -1.46 15.49
C PRO A 31 -1.13 -0.05 15.65
N LEU A 32 -0.58 0.77 16.57
CA LEU A 32 -1.04 2.14 16.80
C LEU A 32 -0.56 3.15 15.74
N ARG A 33 0.43 2.81 14.92
CA ARG A 33 1.02 3.75 13.93
C ARG A 33 0.02 4.35 12.94
N HIS A 34 -1.11 3.69 12.75
CA HIS A 34 -2.16 4.13 11.84
C HIS A 34 -2.75 5.50 12.23
N HIS A 35 -2.60 5.92 13.50
CA HIS A 35 -2.97 7.26 13.96
C HIS A 35 -2.07 8.40 13.44
N LEU A 36 -0.92 8.06 12.84
CA LEU A 36 -0.01 9.05 12.26
C LEU A 36 -0.41 9.47 10.84
N PHE A 37 -1.34 8.74 10.21
CA PHE A 37 -1.80 8.99 8.85
C PHE A 37 -3.13 9.74 8.87
N PRO A 38 -3.35 10.69 7.93
CA PRO A 38 -4.63 11.35 7.78
C PRO A 38 -5.68 10.38 7.19
N GLY A 39 -6.94 10.56 7.59
CA GLY A 39 -8.08 9.86 7.01
C GLY A 39 -8.42 8.51 7.66
N ASP A 40 -9.32 7.76 7.00
CA ASP A 40 -9.71 6.42 7.45
C ASP A 40 -8.71 5.39 6.88
N VAL A 41 -8.06 4.66 7.78
CA VAL A 41 -7.06 3.63 7.45
C VAL A 41 -7.66 2.46 6.66
N ALA A 42 -8.96 2.19 6.82
CA ALA A 42 -9.66 1.20 6.01
C ALA A 42 -9.87 1.66 4.56
N TRP A 43 -9.81 2.98 4.32
CA TRP A 43 -9.84 3.61 3.01
C TRP A 43 -8.43 3.72 2.44
N THR A 44 -7.50 4.44 3.09
CA THR A 44 -6.17 4.75 2.53
C THR A 44 -5.21 3.56 2.51
N GLU A 45 -5.47 2.49 3.27
CA GLU A 45 -4.54 1.38 3.55
C GLU A 45 -3.25 1.75 4.29
N GLU A 46 -2.99 3.03 4.52
CA GLU A 46 -1.76 3.50 5.13
C GLU A 46 -1.75 3.14 6.62
N GLY A 47 -0.74 2.39 7.04
CA GLY A 47 -0.69 1.85 8.40
C GLY A 47 -1.70 0.72 8.69
N HIS A 48 -2.48 0.27 7.70
CA HIS A 48 -3.52 -0.75 7.89
C HIS A 48 -2.95 -2.14 8.22
N ARG A 49 -1.87 -2.55 7.53
CA ARG A 49 -1.22 -3.84 7.77
C ARG A 49 -0.68 -3.90 9.21
N TYR A 50 -0.98 -4.95 9.95
CA TYR A 50 -0.64 -5.08 11.38
C TYR A 50 -1.35 -4.10 12.33
N SER A 51 -2.35 -3.35 11.87
CA SER A 51 -3.25 -2.60 12.77
C SER A 51 -4.25 -3.55 13.43
N TRP A 52 -4.66 -3.25 14.66
CA TRP A 52 -5.69 -4.03 15.37
C TRP A 52 -7.06 -4.03 14.67
N ARG A 53 -7.34 -3.04 13.82
CA ARG A 53 -8.63 -2.91 13.10
C ARG A 53 -8.62 -3.55 11.70
N MET A 54 -7.62 -4.39 11.39
CA MET A 54 -7.39 -4.89 10.02
C MET A 54 -8.56 -5.70 9.44
N MET A 55 -9.31 -6.45 10.25
CA MET A 55 -10.37 -7.34 9.75
C MET A 55 -11.78 -6.71 9.70
N LEU A 56 -11.96 -5.46 10.13
CA LEU A 56 -13.29 -4.84 10.27
C LEU A 56 -13.72 -4.07 9.02
N ARG A 57 -13.60 -4.67 7.82
CA ARG A 57 -14.02 -4.01 6.58
C ARG A 57 -14.25 -4.96 5.40
N SER A 58 -15.03 -4.47 4.43
CA SER A 58 -15.10 -4.98 3.06
C SER A 58 -14.78 -3.85 2.09
N LYS A 59 -13.75 -4.02 1.24
CA LYS A 59 -13.35 -3.04 0.23
C LYS A 59 -13.38 -3.71 -1.13
N GLN A 60 -13.97 -3.03 -2.12
CA GLN A 60 -14.07 -3.50 -3.48
C GLN A 60 -13.74 -2.36 -4.43
N GLY A 61 -13.04 -2.65 -5.50
CA GLY A 61 -12.66 -1.65 -6.49
C GLY A 61 -12.63 -2.23 -7.90
N TYR A 62 -12.67 -1.31 -8.86
CA TYR A 62 -12.49 -1.57 -10.28
C TYR A 62 -11.88 -0.32 -10.92
N GLY A 63 -11.35 -0.45 -12.12
CA GLY A 63 -10.75 0.67 -12.82
C GLY A 63 -9.98 0.24 -14.04
N ALA A 64 -9.24 1.19 -14.61
CA ALA A 64 -8.35 0.99 -15.74
C ALA A 64 -7.04 1.74 -15.54
N PHE A 65 -5.99 1.27 -16.22
CA PHE A 65 -4.70 1.96 -16.27
C PHE A 65 -4.53 2.60 -17.64
N ILE A 66 -4.13 3.87 -17.65
CA ILE A 66 -3.91 4.64 -18.88
C ILE A 66 -2.42 4.91 -18.99
N VAL A 67 -1.80 4.37 -20.03
CA VAL A 67 -0.40 4.59 -20.36
C VAL A 67 -0.31 5.67 -21.42
N ARG A 68 0.36 6.78 -21.10
CA ARG A 68 0.61 7.88 -22.03
C ARG A 68 2.08 7.91 -22.44
N ASP A 69 2.34 7.77 -23.74
CA ASP A 69 3.67 7.92 -24.31
C ASP A 69 4.11 9.39 -24.25
N LYS A 70 5.25 9.67 -23.60
CA LYS A 70 5.76 11.03 -23.37
C LYS A 70 6.32 11.67 -24.63
N ASP A 71 6.70 10.87 -25.63
CA ASP A 71 7.31 11.36 -26.87
C ASP A 71 6.24 11.64 -27.94
N THR A 72 5.19 10.81 -28.01
CA THR A 72 4.12 10.93 -29.03
C THR A 72 2.81 11.50 -28.51
N GLY A 73 2.62 11.54 -27.19
CA GLY A 73 1.35 11.94 -26.55
C GLY A 73 0.22 10.93 -26.71
N LYS A 74 0.47 9.75 -27.30
CA LYS A 74 -0.55 8.72 -27.50
C LYS A 74 -0.89 8.05 -26.18
N GLU A 75 -2.19 7.88 -25.94
CA GLU A 75 -2.73 7.15 -24.81
C GLU A 75 -3.17 5.76 -25.22
N MET A 76 -2.92 4.81 -24.34
CA MET A 76 -3.32 3.41 -24.48
C MET A 76 -3.88 2.96 -23.14
N GLU A 77 -5.04 2.31 -23.17
CA GLU A 77 -5.61 1.66 -22.00
C GLU A 77 -5.00 0.26 -21.86
N GLU A 78 -4.55 -0.09 -20.66
CA GLU A 78 -4.00 -1.40 -20.32
C GLU A 78 -4.95 -2.12 -19.36
N ASP A 79 -5.35 -3.34 -19.73
CA ASP A 79 -6.14 -4.20 -18.86
C ASP A 79 -5.20 -5.03 -17.96
N PRO A 80 -5.26 -4.88 -16.62
CA PRO A 80 -4.43 -5.69 -15.75
C PRO A 80 -4.74 -7.20 -15.81
N LEU A 81 -5.89 -7.62 -16.36
CA LEU A 81 -6.21 -9.04 -16.60
C LEU A 81 -5.26 -9.72 -17.58
N ASP A 82 -4.59 -8.97 -18.46
CA ASP A 82 -3.58 -9.53 -19.37
C ASP A 82 -2.31 -9.99 -18.61
N TRP A 83 -2.13 -9.52 -17.37
CA TRP A 83 -0.93 -9.72 -16.57
C TRP A 83 -1.18 -10.51 -15.29
N LEU A 84 -2.40 -10.43 -14.76
CA LEU A 84 -2.76 -10.89 -13.43
C LEU A 84 -3.97 -11.82 -13.48
N ASN A 85 -4.01 -12.80 -12.58
CA ASN A 85 -5.23 -13.58 -12.37
C ASN A 85 -6.28 -12.80 -11.57
N GLU A 86 -7.52 -13.30 -11.55
CA GLU A 86 -8.66 -12.66 -10.88
C GLU A 86 -8.41 -12.38 -9.38
N ASP A 87 -7.69 -13.25 -8.68
CA ASP A 87 -7.38 -13.07 -7.25
C ASP A 87 -6.40 -11.92 -7.00
N GLN A 88 -5.42 -11.76 -7.87
CA GLN A 88 -4.47 -10.65 -7.84
C GLN A 88 -5.16 -9.36 -8.25
N LEU A 89 -6.01 -9.40 -9.27
CA LEU A 89 -6.78 -8.25 -9.74
C LEU A 89 -7.68 -7.66 -8.66
N ARG A 90 -8.41 -8.51 -7.93
CA ARG A 90 -9.25 -8.07 -6.81
C ARG A 90 -8.45 -7.35 -5.72
N LYS A 91 -7.21 -7.79 -5.48
CA LYS A 91 -6.31 -7.15 -4.52
C LYS A 91 -5.71 -5.87 -5.08
N LEU A 92 -5.41 -5.82 -6.38
CA LEU A 92 -4.87 -4.65 -7.07
C LEU A 92 -5.77 -3.43 -6.83
N TYR A 93 -7.05 -3.50 -7.21
CA TYR A 93 -7.95 -2.34 -7.14
C TYR A 93 -8.27 -1.86 -5.71
N THR A 94 -7.94 -2.64 -4.68
CA THR A 94 -8.26 -2.30 -3.29
C THR A 94 -7.04 -1.80 -2.51
N ARG A 95 -5.83 -1.96 -3.07
CA ARG A 95 -4.57 -1.73 -2.37
C ARG A 95 -3.67 -0.76 -3.14
N PRO A 96 -3.33 0.40 -2.56
CA PRO A 96 -2.57 1.43 -3.26
C PRO A 96 -1.12 1.01 -3.53
N ASP A 97 -0.51 0.21 -2.65
CA ASP A 97 0.83 -0.36 -2.87
C ASP A 97 0.86 -1.26 -4.11
N MET A 98 -0.18 -2.05 -4.35
CA MET A 98 -0.29 -2.90 -5.53
C MET A 98 -0.56 -2.09 -6.80
N ILE A 99 -1.39 -1.05 -6.73
CA ILE A 99 -1.66 -0.13 -7.85
C ILE A 99 -0.37 0.52 -8.31
N LEU A 100 0.42 1.04 -7.38
CA LEU A 100 1.71 1.66 -7.68
C LEU A 100 2.71 0.64 -8.26
N GLN A 101 2.78 -0.56 -7.69
CA GLN A 101 3.63 -1.63 -8.21
C GLN A 101 3.26 -2.00 -9.65
N PHE A 102 1.96 -2.06 -9.97
CA PHE A 102 1.52 -2.34 -11.33
C PHE A 102 1.86 -1.19 -12.30
N ALA A 103 1.71 0.07 -11.87
CA ALA A 103 2.14 1.21 -12.66
C ALA A 103 3.66 1.20 -12.93
N HIS A 104 4.48 0.84 -11.94
CA HIS A 104 5.93 0.66 -12.13
C HIS A 104 6.25 -0.50 -13.07
N HIS A 105 5.51 -1.59 -12.97
CA HIS A 105 5.63 -2.72 -13.90
C HIS A 105 5.37 -2.29 -15.35
N LEU A 106 4.27 -1.59 -15.60
CA LEU A 106 3.96 -1.04 -16.94
C LEU A 106 5.07 -0.10 -17.43
N ARG A 107 5.52 0.83 -16.58
CA ARG A 107 6.64 1.72 -16.90
C ARG A 107 7.88 0.94 -17.37
N ASP A 108 8.24 -0.12 -16.65
CA ASP A 108 9.45 -0.88 -16.92
C ASP A 108 9.30 -1.71 -18.21
N VAL A 109 8.14 -2.32 -18.45
CA VAL A 109 7.81 -3.02 -19.71
C VAL A 109 7.91 -2.09 -20.92
N TYR A 110 7.36 -0.88 -20.82
CA TYR A 110 7.41 0.09 -21.91
C TYR A 110 8.82 0.66 -22.12
N ARG A 111 9.59 0.80 -21.03
CA ARG A 111 10.99 1.21 -21.08
C ARG A 111 11.87 0.18 -21.81
N GLU A 112 11.63 -1.11 -21.61
CA GLU A 112 12.31 -2.18 -22.36
C GLU A 112 12.01 -2.12 -23.86
N LYS A 113 10.81 -1.67 -24.24
CA LYS A 113 10.42 -1.39 -25.63
C LYS A 113 10.98 -0.06 -26.17
N GLY A 114 11.82 0.64 -25.40
CA GLY A 114 12.44 1.91 -25.77
C GLY A 114 11.51 3.11 -25.67
N LYS A 115 10.37 2.99 -24.99
CA LYS A 115 9.39 4.08 -24.82
C LYS A 115 9.45 4.67 -23.41
N ARG A 116 9.29 5.99 -23.31
CA ARG A 116 9.10 6.67 -22.02
C ARG A 116 7.63 6.96 -21.83
N VAL A 117 7.05 6.46 -20.74
CA VAL A 117 5.62 6.57 -20.47
C VAL A 117 5.32 7.24 -19.13
N ALA A 118 4.16 7.88 -19.05
CA ALA A 118 3.46 8.20 -17.82
C ALA A 118 2.35 7.16 -17.62
N VAL A 119 2.06 6.80 -16.38
CA VAL A 119 0.99 5.84 -16.07
C VAL A 119 0.01 6.48 -15.11
N PHE A 120 -1.24 6.57 -15.53
CA PHE A 120 -2.37 7.07 -14.76
C PHE A 120 -3.29 5.90 -14.40
N ALA A 121 -4.08 6.05 -13.34
CA ALA A 121 -5.04 5.04 -12.95
C ALA A 121 -6.38 5.70 -12.60
N ASP A 122 -7.43 5.34 -13.35
CA ASP A 122 -8.80 5.68 -12.98
C ASP A 122 -9.38 4.50 -12.20
N ILE A 123 -9.24 4.55 -10.88
CA ILE A 123 -9.68 3.48 -9.99
C ILE A 123 -10.72 4.03 -9.03
N ARG A 124 -11.86 3.34 -8.98
CA ARG A 124 -12.95 3.61 -8.06
C ARG A 124 -13.09 2.49 -7.06
N VAL A 125 -13.38 2.87 -5.82
CA VAL A 125 -13.48 1.95 -4.70
C VAL A 125 -14.71 2.27 -3.88
N ARG A 126 -15.32 1.23 -3.32
CA ARG A 126 -16.28 1.34 -2.23
C ARG A 126 -15.79 0.65 -0.96
N LEU A 127 -16.17 1.22 0.17
CA LEU A 127 -15.90 0.67 1.50
C LEU A 127 -17.22 0.34 2.19
N ASN A 128 -17.33 -0.87 2.77
CA ASN A 128 -18.47 -1.32 3.57
C ASN A 128 -19.84 -1.08 2.91
N PHE A 129 -19.97 -1.47 1.64
CA PHE A 129 -21.20 -1.36 0.83
C PHE A 129 -21.69 0.08 0.55
N ARG A 130 -20.88 1.10 0.79
CA ARG A 130 -21.14 2.47 0.35
C ARG A 130 -21.03 2.62 -1.18
N GLU A 131 -21.27 3.82 -1.68
CA GLU A 131 -21.08 4.16 -3.09
C GLU A 131 -19.60 4.14 -3.48
N PHE A 132 -19.35 3.93 -4.78
CA PHE A 132 -18.00 3.98 -5.33
C PHE A 132 -17.52 5.42 -5.42
N SER A 133 -16.39 5.71 -4.79
CA SER A 133 -15.69 6.99 -4.91
C SER A 133 -14.36 6.80 -5.63
N THR A 134 -13.88 7.86 -6.29
CA THR A 134 -12.54 7.88 -6.90
C THR A 134 -11.50 7.67 -5.81
N TYR A 135 -10.60 6.71 -6.03
CA TYR A 135 -9.64 6.27 -5.04
C TYR A 135 -8.24 6.82 -5.28
N ILE A 136 -7.85 6.87 -6.56
CA ILE A 136 -6.55 7.37 -7.02
C ILE A 136 -6.78 8.63 -7.83
N ASP A 137 -5.92 9.63 -7.66
CA ASP A 137 -5.94 10.83 -8.49
C ASP A 137 -5.69 10.47 -9.98
N PRO A 138 -6.69 10.66 -10.87
CA PRO A 138 -6.53 10.33 -12.29
C PRO A 138 -5.47 11.16 -13.01
N GLU A 139 -5.07 12.30 -12.44
CA GLU A 139 -4.06 13.19 -13.02
C GLU A 139 -2.64 12.92 -12.50
N ALA A 140 -2.47 12.03 -11.51
CA ALA A 140 -1.17 11.71 -10.94
C ALA A 140 -0.40 10.69 -11.79
N ASP A 141 0.84 11.04 -12.19
CA ASP A 141 1.75 10.10 -12.86
C ASP A 141 2.35 9.09 -11.87
N LEU A 142 1.71 7.94 -11.73
CA LEU A 142 2.12 6.87 -10.85
C LEU A 142 3.44 6.21 -11.26
N ALA A 143 3.86 6.36 -12.53
CA ALA A 143 5.15 5.83 -12.98
C ALA A 143 6.33 6.57 -12.33
N ALA A 144 6.13 7.83 -11.93
CA ALA A 144 7.10 8.69 -11.25
C ALA A 144 6.86 8.79 -9.74
N ALA A 145 5.74 8.29 -9.22
CA ALA A 145 5.42 8.33 -7.80
C ALA A 145 6.21 7.28 -7.01
N ASP A 146 6.58 7.64 -5.78
CA ASP A 146 7.27 6.77 -4.83
C ASP A 146 6.35 6.35 -3.68
N TRP A 147 6.56 5.13 -3.18
CA TRP A 147 5.89 4.65 -1.97
C TRP A 147 6.66 5.07 -0.72
N HIS A 148 5.97 5.68 0.24
CA HIS A 148 6.55 6.03 1.53
C HIS A 148 5.85 5.30 2.68
N PHE A 149 6.61 4.51 3.46
CA PHE A 149 6.04 3.71 4.54
C PHE A 149 5.50 4.55 5.72
N PHE A 150 6.07 5.74 5.95
CA PHE A 150 5.76 6.61 7.10
C PHE A 150 5.14 7.95 6.69
N ARG A 151 4.75 8.12 5.42
CA ARG A 151 4.19 9.37 4.91
C ARG A 151 2.98 9.08 4.05
N HIS A 152 1.98 9.95 4.14
CA HIS A 152 0.83 9.92 3.25
C HIS A 152 1.25 10.11 1.79
N SER A 153 0.60 9.37 0.90
CA SER A 153 0.77 9.47 -0.54
C SER A 153 -0.31 10.39 -1.13
N ASP A 154 0.10 11.53 -1.68
CA ASP A 154 -0.82 12.59 -2.14
C ASP A 154 -1.75 12.16 -3.30
N TRP A 155 -1.40 11.10 -4.02
CA TRP A 155 -2.21 10.51 -5.09
C TRP A 155 -3.34 9.61 -4.59
N ILE A 156 -3.44 9.33 -3.28
CA ILE A 156 -4.56 8.61 -2.67
C ILE A 156 -5.62 9.63 -2.24
N LEU A 157 -6.74 9.66 -2.95
CA LEU A 157 -7.81 10.62 -2.66
C LEU A 157 -8.59 10.24 -1.39
N PRO A 158 -9.08 11.23 -0.61
CA PRO A 158 -9.92 10.96 0.55
C PRO A 158 -11.29 10.38 0.15
N GLU A 159 -11.89 9.59 1.04
CA GLU A 159 -13.26 9.08 0.86
C GLU A 159 -14.25 10.26 0.81
N ASN A 160 -15.05 10.34 -0.26
CA ASN A 160 -16.13 11.31 -0.35
C ASN A 160 -17.30 10.79 0.49
N LYS A 161 -17.57 11.43 1.63
CA LYS A 161 -18.56 10.96 2.63
C LYS A 161 -19.94 11.57 2.42
#